data_AF-A0A0W8FRJ5-F1
#
_entry.id   AF-A0A0W8FRJ5-F1
#
_cell.length_a   1.000
_cell.length_b   1.000
_cell.length_c   1.000
_cell.angle_alpha   90.00
_cell.angle_beta   90.00
_cell.angle_gamma   90.00
#
_symmetry.space_group_name_H-M   'P 1'
#
loop_
_entity.id
_entity.type
_entity.pdbx_description
1 polymer ?
#
loop_
_entity_poly.entity_id
_entity_poly.type
_entity_poly.pdbx_seq_one_letter_code
_entity_poly.pdbx_strand_id
1 'polypeptide(L)'
;MIKRYALVFVLIILSAVLVYLPAYAEEKSAQTTPKETAVPQKNLYTYKVKKGDLLSVIVRHIPGITEKDTSSNYELIKKLNPHIPNLNKLEAGQTLILPGKPVMEPEGKTEAKEKEIKSKKTVTTGTKSTHKIPSAKARYYKIKKGDGLMEIIRRELKVAEADIPQTIKIIKSLNPRIKNVNKIHPGTVIKLPGRTALARTTAKTKAYEQKVTETTTQAEKAAEVKEKKVMPPEVGFAVLKQIITQMNGSITTTGNYYLPFSKTGQVTIDCSKIPVIEFDDNTTIFLDLENRANNNLKKMISDNWANYYLVKTDKNDDVITILKKVVNATKNYSMIKSEKPLMIGAYPPVEVTVDWVIFSTLPKKTKSLKQGLRLINEGNLLLPKAIKNYSRKNGLIITEISPETGLVEKPDDVYSLPSVPVFPTTSARDFSYALVTTLGLNAEKDIDIQIFDTVKDGFNLSIKADVLVKNEDKKYIIYSQSLSPQFVNALKQAGNEIILVTDNDSPESMMETILHSLNISFTSGNFMFSGLEKKQAPYALNFNGTRIKTDKDLYVIDFDFDQELRGLMQEVWSANIAKY
;
A
#
# COMPACT_ATOMS: atom_id res chain seq x y z
N MET A 1 -40.07 45.01 52.49
CA MET A 1 -39.03 43.96 52.56
C MET A 1 -38.40 43.59 51.21
N ILE A 2 -39.06 43.78 50.07
CA ILE A 2 -38.56 43.37 48.73
C ILE A 2 -37.34 44.18 48.24
N LYS A 3 -37.20 45.46 48.62
CA LYS A 3 -36.05 46.29 48.20
C LYS A 3 -34.71 45.91 48.84
N ARG A 4 -34.70 45.25 50.00
CA ARG A 4 -33.45 44.79 50.65
C ARG A 4 -32.89 43.52 50.01
N TYR A 5 -33.74 42.60 49.56
CA TYR A 5 -33.30 41.38 48.89
C TYR A 5 -32.78 41.63 47.46
N ALA A 6 -33.35 42.60 46.75
CA ALA A 6 -32.84 43.01 45.44
C ALA A 6 -31.43 43.63 45.53
N LEU A 7 -31.16 44.42 46.57
CA LEU A 7 -29.84 45.02 46.79
C LEU A 7 -28.77 43.96 47.11
N VAL A 8 -29.14 42.95 47.92
CA VAL A 8 -28.25 41.83 48.27
C VAL A 8 -27.95 40.96 47.04
N PHE A 9 -28.93 40.73 46.18
CA PHE A 9 -28.71 39.97 44.94
C PHE A 9 -27.79 40.70 43.96
N VAL A 10 -27.91 42.02 43.83
CA VAL A 10 -27.00 42.84 43.01
C VAL A 10 -25.58 42.83 43.57
N LEU A 11 -25.41 42.88 44.90
CA LEU A 11 -24.11 42.79 45.56
C LEU A 11 -23.42 41.43 45.38
N ILE A 12 -24.18 40.33 45.34
CA ILE A 12 -23.65 38.99 45.10
C ILE A 12 -23.24 38.80 43.63
N ILE A 13 -23.96 39.40 42.69
CA ILE A 13 -23.59 39.37 41.27
C ILE A 13 -22.35 40.25 41.02
N LEU A 14 -22.24 41.40 41.70
CA LEU A 14 -21.07 42.27 41.58
C LEU A 14 -19.79 41.63 42.16
N SER A 15 -19.91 40.86 43.26
CA SER A 15 -18.77 40.15 43.84
C SER A 15 -18.32 38.95 42.98
N ALA A 16 -19.23 38.29 42.27
CA ALA A 16 -18.89 37.23 41.33
C ALA A 16 -18.14 37.76 40.08
N VAL A 17 -18.43 38.98 39.63
CA VAL A 17 -17.74 39.60 38.47
C VAL A 17 -16.34 40.09 38.84
N LEU A 18 -16.10 40.52 40.09
CA LEU A 18 -14.77 40.95 40.52
C LEU A 18 -13.76 39.81 40.74
N VAL A 19 -14.20 38.57 40.89
CA VAL A 19 -13.31 37.38 41.02
C VAL A 19 -12.84 36.85 39.67
N TYR A 20 -13.42 37.31 38.56
CA TYR A 20 -13.08 36.89 37.18
C TYR A 20 -12.36 37.96 36.36
N LEU A 21 -11.68 38.91 37.00
CA LEU A 21 -10.70 39.76 36.32
C LEU A 21 -9.34 39.03 36.32
N PRO A 22 -8.77 38.66 35.16
CA PRO A 22 -7.42 38.13 35.12
C PRO A 22 -6.46 39.22 35.62
N ALA A 23 -5.71 38.90 36.67
CA ALA A 23 -4.60 39.72 37.12
C ALA A 23 -3.58 39.82 35.97
N TYR A 24 -3.49 41.00 35.34
CA TYR A 24 -2.40 41.35 34.45
C TYR A 24 -1.17 41.59 35.33
N ALA A 25 -0.43 40.52 35.63
CA ALA A 25 0.93 40.63 36.11
C ALA A 25 1.81 40.92 34.89
N GLU A 26 2.39 42.12 34.82
CA GLU A 26 3.53 42.39 33.94
C GLU A 26 4.75 41.64 34.48
N GLU A 27 4.84 40.35 34.15
CA GLU A 27 6.10 39.64 34.21
C GLU A 27 6.95 40.11 33.03
N LYS A 28 7.98 40.93 33.30
CA LYS A 28 9.07 41.22 32.36
C LYS A 28 9.87 39.94 32.12
N SER A 29 9.28 39.01 31.37
CA SER A 29 10.00 37.88 30.81
C SER A 29 10.63 38.35 29.50
N ALA A 30 11.95 38.48 29.49
CA ALA A 30 12.70 38.81 28.30
C ALA A 30 12.36 37.80 27.20
N GLN A 31 11.65 38.26 26.16
CA GLN A 31 11.62 37.55 24.88
C GLN A 31 13.02 37.61 24.27
N THR A 32 13.88 36.66 24.64
CA THR A 32 14.96 36.27 23.76
C THR A 32 14.34 35.53 22.59
N THR A 33 14.12 36.24 21.49
CA THR A 33 13.98 35.60 20.19
C THR A 33 15.26 34.80 19.93
N PRO A 34 15.19 33.48 19.73
CA PRO A 34 16.34 32.73 19.24
C PRO A 34 16.60 33.23 17.83
N LYS A 35 17.61 34.08 17.67
CA LYS A 35 18.14 34.47 16.38
C LYS A 35 18.72 33.20 15.77
N GLU A 36 18.08 32.77 14.69
CA GLU A 36 18.48 31.73 13.73
C GLU A 36 19.94 31.30 13.90
N THR A 37 20.15 30.20 14.61
CA THR A 37 21.48 29.63 14.80
C THR A 37 22.00 29.18 13.44
N ALA A 38 23.03 29.85 12.96
CA ALA A 38 23.78 29.49 11.78
C ALA A 38 24.10 27.98 11.77
N VAL A 39 23.70 27.32 10.69
CA VAL A 39 24.04 25.92 10.42
C VAL A 39 25.57 25.80 10.42
N PRO A 40 26.18 24.84 11.14
CA PRO A 40 27.62 24.68 11.18
C PRO A 40 28.14 24.35 9.77
N GLN A 41 28.92 25.25 9.18
CA GLN A 41 29.53 25.16 7.83
C GLN A 41 30.62 24.07 7.69
N LYS A 42 30.60 23.01 8.50
CA LYS A 42 31.64 21.99 8.47
C LYS A 42 31.13 20.79 7.67
N ASN A 43 31.56 20.73 6.39
CA ASN A 43 31.44 19.62 5.42
C ASN A 43 30.45 19.82 4.25
N LEU A 44 30.40 21.00 3.63
CA LEU A 44 29.74 21.16 2.34
C LEU A 44 30.53 20.44 1.23
N TYR A 45 29.83 19.66 0.41
CA TYR A 45 30.41 18.88 -0.69
C TYR A 45 29.76 19.27 -2.02
N THR A 46 30.58 19.54 -3.03
CA THR A 46 30.12 19.83 -4.39
C THR A 46 30.02 18.55 -5.20
N TYR A 47 28.80 18.15 -5.54
CA TYR A 47 28.50 16.98 -6.36
C TYR A 47 28.14 17.42 -7.78
N LYS A 48 28.69 16.73 -8.79
CA LYS A 48 28.33 16.94 -10.20
C LYS A 48 27.33 15.87 -10.62
N VAL A 49 26.12 16.29 -10.95
CA VAL A 49 24.99 15.43 -11.31
C VAL A 49 25.33 14.58 -12.53
N LYS A 50 25.11 13.27 -12.46
CA LYS A 50 25.23 12.35 -13.60
C LYS A 50 23.88 12.13 -14.26
N LYS A 51 23.89 11.61 -15.50
CA LYS A 51 22.66 11.32 -16.24
C LYS A 51 21.86 10.22 -15.52
N GLY A 52 20.63 10.54 -15.11
CA GLY A 52 19.75 9.63 -14.38
C GLY A 52 19.81 9.77 -12.86
N ASP A 53 20.64 10.68 -12.33
CA ASP A 53 20.71 10.94 -10.89
C ASP A 53 19.42 11.59 -10.37
N LEU A 54 18.90 11.01 -9.29
CA LEU A 54 17.76 11.55 -8.54
C LEU A 54 18.28 12.12 -7.21
N LEU A 55 17.78 13.30 -6.83
CA LEU A 55 18.17 13.95 -5.58
C LEU A 55 17.94 13.03 -4.36
N SER A 56 16.83 12.30 -4.36
CA SER A 56 16.49 11.33 -3.31
C SER A 56 17.50 10.20 -3.16
N VAL A 57 18.09 9.75 -4.27
CA VAL A 57 19.14 8.74 -4.26
C VAL A 57 20.43 9.34 -3.74
N ILE A 58 20.81 10.54 -4.21
CA ILE A 58 22.03 11.23 -3.75
C ILE A 58 22.00 11.47 -2.23
N VAL A 59 20.88 11.97 -1.69
CA VAL A 59 20.73 12.30 -0.27
C VAL A 59 20.81 11.05 0.62
N ARG A 60 20.20 9.95 0.22
CA ARG A 60 20.24 8.68 0.98
C ARG A 60 21.64 8.08 1.09
N HIS A 61 22.54 8.43 0.18
CA HIS A 61 23.92 7.95 0.20
C HIS A 61 24.88 8.86 0.98
N ILE A 62 24.38 9.94 1.59
CA ILE A 62 25.18 10.78 2.50
C ILE A 62 25.22 10.09 3.89
N PRO A 63 26.41 9.75 4.43
CA PRO A 63 26.53 9.07 5.71
C PRO A 63 25.90 9.87 6.86
N GLY A 64 25.10 9.21 7.69
CA GLY A 64 24.51 9.79 8.90
C GLY A 64 23.11 10.38 8.74
N ILE A 65 22.51 10.34 7.54
CA ILE A 65 21.11 10.75 7.32
C ILE A 65 20.17 9.59 7.64
N THR A 66 19.24 9.79 8.58
CA THR A 66 18.17 8.81 8.89
C THR A 66 16.85 9.22 8.22
N GLU A 67 15.91 8.28 8.05
CA GLU A 67 14.61 8.54 7.39
C GLU A 67 13.81 9.69 8.03
N LYS A 68 13.98 9.90 9.34
CA LYS A 68 13.32 10.97 10.10
C LYS A 68 13.86 12.37 9.77
N ASP A 69 15.11 12.47 9.30
CA ASP A 69 15.79 13.74 9.00
C ASP A 69 15.65 14.15 7.53
N THR A 70 14.97 13.32 6.73
CA THR A 70 14.89 13.47 5.27
C THR A 70 14.28 14.81 4.85
N SER A 71 13.19 15.23 5.50
CA SER A 71 12.49 16.49 5.19
C SER A 71 13.38 17.71 5.46
N SER A 72 14.01 17.75 6.63
CA SER A 72 14.92 18.85 7.03
C SER A 72 16.15 18.94 6.14
N ASN A 73 16.65 17.81 5.62
CA ASN A 73 17.78 17.79 4.68
C ASN A 73 17.40 18.32 3.29
N TYR A 74 16.18 18.08 2.80
CA TYR A 74 15.72 18.69 1.53
C TYR A 74 15.61 20.20 1.64
N GLU A 75 15.09 20.71 2.76
CA GLU A 75 15.03 22.16 3.01
C GLU A 75 16.43 22.77 3.08
N LEU A 76 17.37 22.09 3.73
CA LEU A 76 18.76 22.53 3.80
C LEU A 76 19.42 22.55 2.40
N ILE A 77 19.24 21.51 1.60
CA ILE A 77 19.76 21.45 0.22
C ILE A 77 19.12 22.53 -0.66
N LYS A 78 17.83 22.84 -0.45
CA LYS A 78 17.14 23.94 -1.13
C LYS A 78 17.71 25.30 -0.77
N LYS A 79 18.05 25.52 0.50
CA LYS A 79 18.75 26.74 0.95
C LYS A 79 20.18 26.82 0.42
N LEU A 80 20.87 25.70 0.26
CA LEU A 80 22.25 25.64 -0.25
C LEU A 80 22.35 25.79 -1.78
N ASN A 81 21.25 25.60 -2.52
CA ASN A 81 21.23 25.64 -3.99
C ASN A 81 20.12 26.55 -4.55
N PRO A 82 20.09 27.85 -4.18
CA PRO A 82 19.07 28.77 -4.65
C PRO A 82 19.10 29.00 -6.18
N HIS A 83 20.22 28.69 -6.83
CA HIS A 83 20.40 28.77 -8.29
C HIS A 83 19.72 27.63 -9.06
N ILE A 84 19.20 26.60 -8.37
CA ILE A 84 18.50 25.47 -8.99
C ILE A 84 16.99 25.69 -8.82
N PRO A 85 16.27 26.13 -9.87
CA PRO A 85 14.85 26.47 -9.76
C PRO A 85 13.97 25.24 -9.44
N ASN A 86 14.41 24.04 -9.83
CA ASN A 86 13.71 22.81 -9.50
C ASN A 86 14.69 21.66 -9.15
N LEU A 87 14.80 21.37 -7.85
CA LEU A 87 15.65 20.31 -7.31
C LEU A 87 15.15 18.88 -7.60
N ASN A 88 13.92 18.74 -8.12
CA ASN A 88 13.36 17.45 -8.56
C ASN A 88 13.70 17.14 -10.02
N LYS A 89 14.30 18.07 -10.76
CA LYS A 89 14.74 17.89 -12.15
C LYS A 89 16.19 18.32 -12.28
N LEU A 90 17.10 17.42 -11.91
CA LEU A 90 18.53 17.63 -12.02
C LEU A 90 19.01 17.28 -13.43
N GLU A 91 19.78 18.17 -14.06
CA GLU A 91 20.35 17.95 -15.38
C GLU A 91 21.77 17.37 -15.28
N ALA A 92 22.14 16.48 -16.18
CA ALA A 92 23.47 15.89 -16.20
C ALA A 92 24.54 16.99 -16.40
N GLY A 93 25.54 17.03 -15.51
CA GLY A 93 26.60 18.03 -15.49
C GLY A 93 26.33 19.22 -14.56
N GLN A 94 25.11 19.35 -14.04
CA GLN A 94 24.73 20.40 -13.09
C GLN A 94 25.48 20.26 -11.76
N THR A 95 25.82 21.39 -11.13
CA THR A 95 26.58 21.43 -9.87
C THR A 95 25.63 21.59 -8.69
N LEU A 96 25.70 20.66 -7.74
CA LEU A 96 24.84 20.56 -6.57
C LEU A 96 25.68 20.60 -5.29
N ILE A 97 25.34 21.50 -4.36
CA ILE A 97 25.99 21.66 -3.06
C ILE A 97 25.22 20.84 -2.03
N LEU A 98 25.91 19.92 -1.35
CA LEU A 98 25.33 18.98 -0.39
C LEU A 98 25.94 19.19 1.00
N PRO A 99 25.21 18.88 2.08
CA PRO A 99 25.73 18.94 3.46
C PRO A 99 26.70 17.81 3.82
N GLY A 100 27.07 16.94 2.86
CA GLY A 100 28.03 15.87 3.04
C GLY A 100 28.34 15.13 1.74
N LYS A 101 29.41 14.33 1.72
CA LYS A 101 29.83 13.56 0.54
C LYS A 101 29.01 12.27 0.41
N PRO A 102 28.30 12.04 -0.70
CA PRO A 102 27.60 10.78 -0.93
C PRO A 102 28.61 9.65 -1.20
N VAL A 103 28.42 8.50 -0.56
CA VAL A 103 29.20 7.28 -0.78
C VAL A 103 28.40 6.41 -1.76
N MET A 104 28.67 6.57 -3.05
CA MET A 104 28.08 5.74 -4.11
C MET A 104 29.17 4.78 -4.62
N GLU A 105 28.89 3.48 -4.68
CA GLU A 105 29.79 2.49 -5.28
C GLU A 105 29.93 2.77 -6.79
N PRO A 106 31.15 2.75 -7.35
CA PRO A 106 31.34 3.08 -8.76
C PRO A 106 30.94 1.92 -9.67
N GLU A 107 29.86 2.12 -10.43
CA GLU A 107 29.68 1.43 -11.72
C GLU A 107 30.85 1.76 -12.65
N GLY A 108 31.32 0.74 -13.36
CA GLY A 108 32.59 0.69 -14.07
C GLY A 108 32.87 1.88 -15.00
N LYS A 109 34.07 2.44 -14.82
CA LYS A 109 34.69 3.42 -15.71
C LYS A 109 34.87 2.81 -17.10
N THR A 110 34.33 3.46 -18.12
CA THR A 110 34.90 3.38 -19.48
C THR A 110 35.12 4.81 -19.95
N GLU A 111 36.30 5.33 -19.70
CA GLU A 111 36.81 6.53 -20.37
C GLU A 111 37.49 6.11 -21.68
N ALA A 112 37.26 6.93 -22.70
CA ALA A 112 37.70 6.78 -24.06
C ALA A 112 39.23 6.78 -24.22
N LYS A 113 39.73 5.97 -25.15
CA LYS A 113 40.92 6.29 -25.95
C LYS A 113 40.64 5.97 -27.41
N GLU A 114 40.50 7.04 -28.17
CA GLU A 114 40.51 7.08 -29.62
C GLU A 114 41.97 7.04 -30.11
N LYS A 115 42.31 6.12 -31.03
CA LYS A 115 43.38 6.26 -32.03
C LYS A 115 43.14 5.30 -33.21
N GLU A 116 42.83 5.94 -34.34
CA GLU A 116 43.03 5.66 -35.77
C GLU A 116 43.40 4.27 -36.37
N ILE A 117 42.52 3.85 -37.30
CA ILE A 117 42.66 3.41 -38.72
C ILE A 117 43.70 2.31 -39.13
N LYS A 118 43.22 1.14 -39.63
CA LYS A 118 43.22 0.71 -41.08
C LYS A 118 42.95 -0.80 -41.30
N SER A 119 41.96 -1.05 -42.18
CA SER A 119 41.82 -2.12 -43.22
C SER A 119 42.10 -3.59 -42.83
N LYS A 120 41.24 -4.60 -43.10
CA LYS A 120 40.81 -5.08 -44.43
C LYS A 120 39.83 -6.28 -44.28
N LYS A 121 38.95 -6.43 -45.28
CA LYS A 121 37.97 -7.50 -45.59
C LYS A 121 38.33 -8.94 -45.15
N THR A 122 37.33 -9.77 -44.80
CA THR A 122 36.73 -10.81 -45.70
C THR A 122 35.52 -11.54 -45.06
N VAL A 123 34.59 -11.92 -45.94
CA VAL A 123 33.26 -12.53 -45.87
C VAL A 123 33.13 -13.86 -45.07
N THR A 124 31.92 -14.08 -44.51
CA THR A 124 31.01 -15.25 -44.65
C THR A 124 30.56 -16.01 -43.38
N THR A 125 29.24 -16.23 -43.32
CA THR A 125 28.47 -17.36 -42.77
C THR A 125 28.26 -17.54 -41.25
N GLY A 126 26.97 -17.62 -40.89
CA GLY A 126 26.45 -18.84 -40.26
C GLY A 126 26.13 -18.79 -38.76
N THR A 127 24.85 -18.61 -38.46
CA THR A 127 24.05 -19.19 -37.36
C THR A 127 24.77 -20.16 -36.39
N LYS A 128 24.73 -19.88 -35.08
CA LYS A 128 24.03 -20.69 -34.04
C LYS A 128 24.57 -20.41 -32.63
N SER A 129 23.63 -20.04 -31.77
CA SER A 129 23.66 -20.18 -30.31
C SER A 129 24.15 -21.56 -29.88
N THR A 130 25.12 -21.61 -28.95
CA THR A 130 25.29 -22.73 -28.00
C THR A 130 26.04 -22.29 -26.74
N HIS A 131 25.32 -22.13 -25.63
CA HIS A 131 25.90 -22.37 -24.30
C HIS A 131 25.65 -23.84 -23.92
N LYS A 132 26.74 -24.61 -23.84
CA LYS A 132 26.78 -25.99 -23.35
C LYS A 132 26.64 -26.00 -21.83
N ILE A 133 25.67 -26.77 -21.32
CA ILE A 133 25.60 -27.19 -19.92
C ILE A 133 25.87 -28.72 -19.88
N PRO A 134 26.68 -29.27 -18.96
CA PRO A 134 27.06 -30.68 -18.96
C PRO A 134 25.92 -31.63 -18.55
N SER A 135 25.86 -32.76 -19.23
CA SER A 135 24.89 -33.87 -19.14
C SER A 135 24.99 -34.67 -17.83
N ALA A 136 23.86 -34.82 -17.12
CA ALA A 136 23.64 -35.88 -16.12
C ALA A 136 22.59 -36.88 -16.65
N LYS A 137 22.91 -38.18 -16.62
CA LYS A 137 22.14 -39.28 -17.24
C LYS A 137 20.65 -39.26 -16.86
N ALA A 138 19.78 -39.01 -17.82
CA ALA A 138 18.33 -39.06 -17.65
C ALA A 138 17.80 -40.48 -17.87
N ARG A 139 16.86 -40.92 -17.04
CA ARG A 139 16.15 -42.20 -17.21
C ARG A 139 14.84 -41.98 -17.95
N TYR A 140 14.47 -42.90 -18.82
CA TYR A 140 13.20 -42.88 -19.55
C TYR A 140 12.28 -43.96 -18.99
N TYR A 141 11.02 -43.61 -18.73
CA TYR A 141 10.00 -44.51 -18.19
C TYR A 141 8.77 -44.52 -19.11
N LYS A 142 8.30 -45.72 -19.49
CA LYS A 142 7.11 -45.89 -20.32
C LYS A 142 5.89 -46.09 -19.42
N ILE A 143 4.93 -45.16 -19.50
CA ILE A 143 3.71 -45.16 -18.68
C ILE A 143 2.87 -46.39 -19.00
N LYS A 144 2.48 -47.16 -17.97
CA LYS A 144 1.60 -48.33 -18.10
C LYS A 144 0.14 -47.95 -17.86
N LYS A 145 -0.80 -48.81 -18.28
CA LYS A 145 -2.23 -48.60 -18.03
C LYS A 145 -2.49 -48.65 -16.52
N GLY A 146 -3.05 -47.56 -15.97
CA GLY A 146 -3.29 -47.39 -14.53
C GLY A 146 -2.23 -46.57 -13.78
N ASP A 147 -1.10 -46.22 -14.41
CA ASP A 147 -0.08 -45.39 -13.76
C ASP A 147 -0.54 -43.93 -13.61
N GLY A 148 -0.44 -43.38 -12.39
CA GLY A 148 -0.46 -41.94 -12.12
C GLY A 148 0.95 -41.37 -11.92
N LEU A 149 1.19 -40.09 -12.24
CA LEU A 149 2.53 -39.50 -12.13
C LEU A 149 3.05 -39.50 -10.68
N MET A 150 2.17 -39.26 -9.71
CA MET A 150 2.47 -39.34 -8.28
C MET A 150 3.00 -40.72 -7.88
N GLU A 151 2.38 -41.77 -8.43
CA GLU A 151 2.71 -43.16 -8.12
C GLU A 151 4.01 -43.59 -8.80
N ILE A 152 4.26 -43.10 -10.02
CA ILE A 152 5.56 -43.25 -10.69
C ILE A 152 6.68 -42.59 -9.86
N ILE A 153 6.45 -41.39 -9.30
CA ILE A 153 7.44 -40.71 -8.45
C ILE A 153 7.73 -41.52 -7.18
N ARG A 154 6.69 -41.99 -6.49
CA ARG A 154 6.83 -42.81 -5.28
C ARG A 154 7.58 -44.12 -5.57
N ARG A 155 7.21 -44.84 -6.64
CA ARG A 155 7.79 -46.14 -6.98
C ARG A 155 9.21 -46.05 -7.56
N GLU A 156 9.41 -45.19 -8.55
CA GLU A 156 10.65 -45.16 -9.34
C GLU A 156 11.73 -44.28 -8.69
N LEU A 157 11.33 -43.14 -8.11
CA LEU A 157 12.24 -42.16 -7.53
C LEU A 157 12.40 -42.29 -6.01
N LYS A 158 11.50 -43.01 -5.32
CA LYS A 158 11.54 -43.25 -3.85
C LYS A 158 11.73 -41.95 -3.05
N VAL A 159 10.99 -40.91 -3.44
CA VAL A 159 11.07 -39.56 -2.85
C VAL A 159 10.09 -39.46 -1.67
N ALA A 160 10.48 -38.75 -0.60
CA ALA A 160 9.62 -38.50 0.55
C ALA A 160 8.40 -37.64 0.16
N GLU A 161 7.27 -37.82 0.85
CA GLU A 161 6.00 -37.19 0.48
C GLU A 161 6.09 -35.65 0.37
N ALA A 162 6.90 -35.03 1.24
CA ALA A 162 7.16 -33.59 1.26
C ALA A 162 7.87 -33.06 0.00
N ASP A 163 8.67 -33.88 -0.68
CA ASP A 163 9.50 -33.48 -1.82
C ASP A 163 8.84 -33.79 -3.17
N ILE A 164 7.65 -34.40 -3.16
CA ILE A 164 6.92 -34.76 -4.38
C ILE A 164 6.49 -33.52 -5.19
N PRO A 165 5.99 -32.42 -4.60
CA PRO A 165 5.65 -31.21 -5.35
C PRO A 165 6.85 -30.60 -6.11
N GLN A 166 8.04 -30.64 -5.52
CA GLN A 166 9.26 -30.17 -6.15
C GLN A 166 9.73 -31.12 -7.26
N THR A 167 9.61 -32.43 -7.03
CA THR A 167 9.93 -33.46 -8.01
C THR A 167 9.01 -33.40 -9.24
N ILE A 168 7.73 -33.08 -9.05
CA ILE A 168 6.77 -32.84 -10.14
C ILE A 168 7.21 -31.64 -11.01
N LYS A 169 7.67 -30.54 -10.40
CA LYS A 169 8.18 -29.37 -11.14
C LYS A 169 9.40 -29.73 -11.99
N ILE A 170 10.30 -30.56 -11.46
CA ILE A 170 11.50 -31.05 -12.18
C ILE A 170 11.09 -31.99 -13.33
N ILE A 171 10.13 -32.88 -13.13
CA ILE A 171 9.64 -33.76 -14.21
C ILE A 171 8.94 -32.94 -15.30
N LYS A 172 8.19 -31.88 -14.95
CA LYS A 172 7.55 -30.98 -15.91
C LYS A 172 8.58 -30.24 -16.77
N SER A 173 9.68 -29.76 -16.20
CA SER A 173 10.74 -29.10 -16.96
C SER A 173 11.49 -30.09 -17.88
N LEU A 174 11.62 -31.35 -17.47
CA LEU A 174 12.23 -32.41 -18.27
C LEU A 174 11.31 -32.96 -19.37
N ASN A 175 10.00 -32.73 -19.28
CA ASN A 175 8.99 -33.19 -20.22
C ASN A 175 8.02 -32.07 -20.65
N PRO A 176 8.48 -31.04 -21.40
CA PRO A 176 7.65 -29.90 -21.78
C PRO A 176 6.39 -30.26 -22.60
N ARG A 177 6.34 -31.48 -23.15
CA ARG A 177 5.19 -32.01 -23.92
C ARG A 177 4.00 -32.42 -23.03
N ILE A 178 4.20 -32.57 -21.72
CA ILE A 178 3.13 -32.87 -20.77
C ILE A 178 2.46 -31.56 -20.37
N LYS A 179 1.39 -31.18 -21.09
CA LYS A 179 0.61 -29.96 -20.80
C LYS A 179 -0.09 -30.03 -19.44
N ASN A 180 -0.61 -31.21 -19.07
CA ASN A 180 -1.26 -31.45 -17.79
C ASN A 180 -0.61 -32.64 -17.06
N VAL A 181 -0.09 -32.35 -15.87
CA VAL A 181 0.63 -33.29 -15.00
C VAL A 181 -0.28 -34.40 -14.47
N ASN A 182 -1.59 -34.14 -14.35
CA ASN A 182 -2.58 -35.09 -13.86
C ASN A 182 -3.20 -35.95 -14.98
N LYS A 183 -2.81 -35.74 -16.24
CA LYS A 183 -3.34 -36.47 -17.40
C LYS A 183 -2.19 -37.01 -18.25
N ILE A 184 -1.75 -38.23 -17.91
CA ILE A 184 -0.71 -38.95 -18.62
C ILE A 184 -1.31 -40.18 -19.33
N HIS A 185 -0.86 -40.47 -20.55
CA HIS A 185 -1.44 -41.54 -21.38
C HIS A 185 -0.55 -42.80 -21.40
N PRO A 186 -1.14 -44.00 -21.23
CA PRO A 186 -0.41 -45.27 -21.35
C PRO A 186 0.33 -45.37 -22.68
N GLY A 187 1.55 -45.92 -22.65
CA GLY A 187 2.43 -46.04 -23.81
C GLY A 187 3.36 -44.84 -24.03
N THR A 188 3.10 -43.69 -23.39
CA THR A 188 3.94 -42.49 -23.50
C THR A 188 5.23 -42.67 -22.69
N VAL A 189 6.38 -42.30 -23.27
CA VAL A 189 7.68 -42.33 -22.61
C VAL A 189 7.99 -40.97 -21.99
N ILE A 190 8.24 -40.94 -20.69
CA ILE A 190 8.60 -39.74 -19.93
C ILE A 190 10.04 -39.80 -19.43
N LYS A 191 10.70 -38.65 -19.39
CA LYS A 191 12.07 -38.47 -18.92
C LYS A 191 12.06 -38.15 -17.43
N LEU A 192 12.53 -39.08 -16.61
CA LEU A 192 12.64 -38.90 -15.17
C LEU A 192 14.03 -38.34 -14.79
N PRO A 193 14.11 -37.48 -13.77
CA PRO A 193 15.39 -37.03 -13.23
C PRO A 193 16.15 -38.24 -12.64
N GLY A 194 17.45 -38.34 -12.92
CA GLY A 194 18.28 -39.37 -12.30
C GLY A 194 18.33 -39.17 -10.77
N ARG A 195 18.40 -40.26 -10.00
CA ARG A 195 18.43 -40.21 -8.52
C ARG A 195 19.54 -39.30 -7.96
N THR A 196 20.63 -39.11 -8.70
CA THR A 196 21.74 -38.21 -8.35
C THR A 196 21.44 -36.71 -8.59
N ALA A 197 20.47 -36.36 -9.44
CA ALA A 197 20.03 -34.97 -9.63
C ALA A 197 19.18 -34.47 -8.46
N LEU A 198 18.52 -35.39 -7.73
CA LEU A 198 17.72 -35.08 -6.54
C LEU A 198 18.57 -35.10 -5.24
N ALA A 199 19.76 -35.68 -5.28
CA ALA A 199 20.66 -35.80 -4.13
C ALA A 199 21.71 -34.67 -4.02
N ARG A 200 21.71 -33.68 -4.90
CA ARG A 200 22.75 -32.62 -4.94
C ARG A 200 22.51 -31.46 -3.96
N THR A 201 21.46 -31.52 -3.15
CA THR A 201 21.23 -30.62 -2.01
C THR A 201 21.60 -31.24 -0.66
N THR A 202 22.02 -32.51 -0.60
CA THR A 202 22.30 -33.18 0.68
C THR A 202 23.44 -34.19 0.53
N ALA A 203 24.67 -33.66 0.54
CA ALA A 203 25.86 -34.21 1.21
C ALA A 203 27.17 -33.84 0.47
N LYS A 204 27.87 -32.79 0.93
CA LYS A 204 29.23 -33.06 1.42
C LYS A 204 29.02 -33.72 2.77
N THR A 205 29.15 -35.03 2.82
CA THR A 205 29.58 -35.88 3.94
C THR A 205 29.08 -37.29 3.61
N LYS A 206 29.91 -38.13 3.02
CA LYS A 206 29.89 -39.59 3.23
C LYS A 206 31.25 -40.17 2.90
N ALA A 207 31.89 -40.74 3.90
CA ALA A 207 32.65 -42.00 3.89
C ALA A 207 33.10 -42.18 5.36
N TYR A 208 32.84 -43.29 6.05
CA TYR A 208 33.00 -44.67 5.62
C TYR A 208 32.05 -45.58 6.44
N GLU A 209 31.44 -46.57 5.79
CA GLU A 209 30.66 -47.65 6.42
C GLU A 209 31.60 -48.68 7.06
N GLN A 210 31.21 -49.31 8.18
CA GLN A 210 31.16 -50.79 8.24
C GLN A 210 30.53 -51.37 9.52
N LYS A 211 29.72 -52.40 9.25
CA LYS A 211 29.40 -53.62 10.02
C LYS A 211 28.46 -53.57 11.24
N VAL A 212 27.34 -54.25 11.01
CA VAL A 212 26.38 -54.88 11.92
C VAL A 212 27.08 -55.78 12.94
N THR A 213 26.72 -55.71 14.23
CA THR A 213 26.34 -56.86 15.10
C THR A 213 25.59 -56.33 16.34
N GLU A 214 24.67 -57.17 16.80
CA GLU A 214 23.67 -57.13 17.87
C GLU A 214 24.06 -56.48 19.22
N THR A 215 23.04 -55.97 19.93
CA THR A 215 22.65 -56.29 21.34
C THR A 215 22.15 -55.04 22.10
N THR A 216 20.84 -55.03 22.37
CA THR A 216 20.16 -54.67 23.63
C THR A 216 20.48 -53.35 24.36
N THR A 217 19.47 -52.47 24.39
CA THR A 217 19.03 -51.61 25.51
C THR A 217 19.97 -50.56 26.11
N GLN A 218 19.65 -49.28 25.87
CA GLN A 218 19.53 -48.17 26.84
C GLN A 218 19.27 -46.87 26.04
N ALA A 219 18.06 -46.33 26.08
CA ALA A 219 17.66 -45.24 26.98
C ALA A 219 18.30 -43.87 26.64
N GLU A 220 17.43 -42.99 26.15
CA GLU A 220 17.48 -41.52 26.17
C GLU A 220 18.35 -40.68 25.18
N LYS A 221 17.61 -39.79 24.48
CA LYS A 221 17.96 -38.47 23.89
C LYS A 221 18.77 -38.54 22.58
N ALA A 222 18.42 -37.85 21.50
CA ALA A 222 17.62 -36.64 21.32
C ALA A 222 16.85 -36.70 20.00
N ALA A 223 15.58 -36.29 20.04
CA ALA A 223 14.78 -36.00 18.86
C ALA A 223 15.16 -34.62 18.32
N GLU A 224 15.67 -34.52 17.09
CA GLU A 224 15.82 -33.23 16.40
C GLU A 224 14.44 -32.76 15.94
N VAL A 225 13.86 -31.89 16.77
CA VAL A 225 12.67 -31.08 16.50
C VAL A 225 13.04 -30.05 15.43
N LYS A 226 12.33 -30.04 14.29
CA LYS A 226 12.32 -28.86 13.43
C LYS A 226 11.69 -27.71 14.22
N GLU A 227 12.51 -26.79 14.71
CA GLU A 227 12.04 -25.59 15.40
C GLU A 227 11.06 -24.82 14.50
N LYS A 228 9.79 -24.75 14.93
CA LYS A 228 8.91 -23.68 14.48
C LYS A 228 9.59 -22.38 14.94
N LYS A 229 9.95 -21.49 14.01
CA LYS A 229 10.32 -20.13 14.38
C LYS A 229 9.09 -19.47 14.97
N VAL A 230 9.07 -19.32 16.29
CA VAL A 230 7.98 -18.70 17.04
C VAL A 230 8.43 -17.30 17.44
N MET A 231 7.53 -16.32 17.32
CA MET A 231 7.73 -14.95 17.78
C MET A 231 8.27 -14.92 19.22
N PRO A 232 9.35 -14.16 19.50
CA PRO A 232 9.81 -13.94 20.87
C PRO A 232 8.71 -13.31 21.73
N PRO A 233 8.58 -13.69 23.02
CA PRO A 233 7.53 -13.15 23.89
C PRO A 233 7.52 -11.62 23.95
N GLU A 234 8.67 -10.97 23.99
CA GLU A 234 8.81 -9.51 24.06
C GLU A 234 8.21 -8.82 22.81
N VAL A 235 8.43 -9.41 21.64
CA VAL A 235 7.87 -8.94 20.37
C VAL A 235 6.36 -9.16 20.35
N GLY A 236 5.89 -10.28 20.90
CA GLY A 236 4.45 -10.55 21.08
C GLY A 236 3.76 -9.52 21.98
N PHE A 237 4.42 -9.10 23.06
CA PHE A 237 3.91 -8.03 23.92
C PHE A 237 3.86 -6.67 23.23
N ALA A 238 4.81 -6.35 22.35
CA ALA A 238 4.75 -5.13 21.56
C ALA A 238 3.52 -5.13 20.63
N VAL A 239 3.20 -6.28 20.02
CA VAL A 239 1.97 -6.45 19.22
C VAL A 239 0.72 -6.26 20.09
N LEU A 240 0.65 -6.94 21.25
CA LEU A 240 -0.47 -6.81 22.19
C LEU A 240 -0.66 -5.35 22.62
N LYS A 241 0.42 -4.67 23.01
CA LYS A 241 0.41 -3.27 23.41
C LYS A 241 -0.16 -2.38 22.30
N GLN A 242 0.31 -2.53 21.05
CA GLN A 242 -0.21 -1.74 19.94
C GLN A 242 -1.72 -1.93 19.75
N ILE A 243 -2.21 -3.18 19.77
CA ILE A 243 -3.62 -3.50 19.56
C ILE A 243 -4.48 -2.98 20.71
N ILE A 244 -4.06 -3.19 21.96
CA ILE A 244 -4.75 -2.72 23.16
C ILE A 244 -4.83 -1.19 23.18
N THR A 245 -3.76 -0.48 22.80
CA THR A 245 -3.78 0.99 22.69
C THR A 245 -4.77 1.48 21.64
N GLN A 246 -4.94 0.75 20.53
CA GLN A 246 -5.97 1.06 19.54
C GLN A 246 -7.41 0.76 20.04
N MET A 247 -7.56 0.03 21.16
CA MET A 247 -8.83 -0.20 21.87
C MET A 247 -9.02 0.80 23.04
N ASN A 248 -8.31 1.92 23.04
CA ASN A 248 -8.25 2.88 24.17
C ASN A 248 -7.80 2.25 25.50
N GLY A 249 -7.09 1.12 25.44
CA GLY A 249 -6.50 0.48 26.61
C GLY A 249 -5.05 0.88 26.83
N SER A 250 -4.57 0.71 28.05
CA SER A 250 -3.16 0.80 28.40
C SER A 250 -2.68 -0.55 28.93
N ILE A 251 -1.38 -0.82 28.81
CA ILE A 251 -0.75 -2.03 29.37
C ILE A 251 0.48 -1.65 30.19
N THR A 252 0.51 -2.14 31.41
CA THR A 252 1.59 -1.94 32.37
C THR A 252 2.32 -3.27 32.57
N THR A 253 3.58 -3.33 32.17
CA THR A 253 4.42 -4.55 32.21
C THR A 253 5.61 -4.44 33.17
N THR A 254 5.71 -3.34 33.92
CA THR A 254 6.82 -3.08 34.84
C THR A 254 6.31 -2.39 36.11
N GLY A 255 7.03 -2.58 37.21
CA GLY A 255 6.65 -2.00 38.51
C GLY A 255 5.63 -2.85 39.25
N ASN A 256 5.02 -2.27 40.28
CA ASN A 256 4.08 -2.93 41.16
C ASN A 256 2.70 -2.28 41.05
N TYR A 257 1.65 -3.10 40.95
CA TYR A 257 0.25 -2.69 41.05
C TYR A 257 -0.26 -2.98 42.46
N TYR A 258 -0.82 -1.96 43.13
CA TYR A 258 -1.24 -2.06 44.53
C TYR A 258 -2.77 -2.11 44.61
N LEU A 259 -3.30 -3.21 45.13
CA LEU A 259 -4.71 -3.44 45.39
C LEU A 259 -5.00 -3.30 46.89
N PRO A 260 -5.64 -2.21 47.35
CA PRO A 260 -6.00 -2.09 48.75
C PRO A 260 -7.07 -3.13 49.10
N PHE A 261 -6.78 -3.99 50.08
CA PHE A 261 -7.72 -5.01 50.54
C PHE A 261 -8.25 -4.65 51.92
N SER A 262 -9.44 -4.06 51.95
CA SER A 262 -10.09 -3.55 53.16
C SER A 262 -9.17 -2.60 53.97
N LYS A 263 -9.49 -2.32 55.23
CA LYS A 263 -8.64 -1.51 56.12
C LYS A 263 -7.44 -2.27 56.71
N THR A 264 -7.27 -3.56 56.38
CA THR A 264 -6.33 -4.46 57.05
C THR A 264 -5.17 -4.96 56.21
N GLY A 265 -5.11 -4.66 54.91
CA GLY A 265 -3.97 -5.08 54.08
C GLY A 265 -3.97 -4.55 52.64
N GLN A 266 -2.91 -4.91 51.91
CA GLN A 266 -2.75 -4.62 50.49
C GLN A 266 -2.24 -5.86 49.76
N VAL A 267 -2.69 -6.07 48.53
CA VAL A 267 -2.09 -7.03 47.60
C VAL A 267 -1.23 -6.26 46.61
N THR A 268 0.02 -6.68 46.50
CA THR A 268 0.97 -6.12 45.54
C THR A 268 1.19 -7.13 44.42
N ILE A 269 0.98 -6.70 43.18
CA ILE A 269 1.17 -7.51 41.98
C ILE A 269 2.37 -6.97 41.21
N ASP A 270 3.36 -7.82 40.95
CA ASP A 270 4.48 -7.50 40.08
C ASP A 270 4.04 -7.54 38.61
N CYS A 271 3.99 -6.37 37.97
CA CYS A 271 3.53 -6.20 36.59
C CYS A 271 4.44 -6.87 35.55
N SER A 272 5.68 -7.23 35.92
CA SER A 272 6.57 -8.01 35.06
C SER A 272 6.17 -9.48 34.95
N LYS A 273 5.42 -9.99 35.94
CA LYS A 273 4.92 -11.37 36.00
C LYS A 273 3.46 -11.47 35.63
N ILE A 274 2.66 -10.48 36.04
CA ILE A 274 1.24 -10.38 35.74
C ILE A 274 0.97 -8.98 35.19
N PRO A 275 1.19 -8.75 33.87
CA PRO A 275 0.87 -7.48 33.25
C PRO A 275 -0.57 -7.06 33.49
N VAL A 276 -0.78 -5.75 33.68
CA VAL A 276 -2.10 -5.17 33.94
C VAL A 276 -2.54 -4.38 32.71
N ILE A 277 -3.75 -4.66 32.23
CA ILE A 277 -4.38 -3.96 31.12
C ILE A 277 -5.56 -3.16 31.67
N GLU A 278 -5.59 -1.86 31.42
CA GLU A 278 -6.65 -0.97 31.89
C GLU A 278 -7.34 -0.32 30.69
N PHE A 279 -8.67 -0.47 30.61
CA PHE A 279 -9.50 0.15 29.57
C PHE A 279 -10.18 1.43 30.08
N ASP A 280 -10.63 2.27 29.15
CA ASP A 280 -11.32 3.53 29.41
C ASP A 280 -12.71 3.37 30.08
N ASP A 281 -13.27 2.15 30.07
CA ASP A 281 -14.49 1.77 30.76
C ASP A 281 -14.27 1.31 32.22
N ASN A 282 -13.05 1.52 32.75
CA ASN A 282 -12.57 1.04 34.04
C ASN A 282 -12.42 -0.49 34.15
N THR A 283 -12.52 -1.25 33.06
CA THR A 283 -12.19 -2.67 33.07
C THR A 283 -10.69 -2.85 33.28
N THR A 284 -10.30 -3.65 34.27
CA THR A 284 -8.90 -3.99 34.54
C THR A 284 -8.70 -5.49 34.35
N ILE A 285 -7.73 -5.87 33.51
CA ILE A 285 -7.40 -7.26 33.22
C ILE A 285 -5.98 -7.54 33.71
N PHE A 286 -5.86 -8.53 34.59
CA PHE A 286 -4.59 -9.08 35.05
C PHE A 286 -4.24 -10.29 34.19
N LEU A 287 -3.16 -10.19 33.41
CA LEU A 287 -2.73 -11.23 32.49
C LEU A 287 -1.70 -12.14 33.17
N ASP A 288 -2.13 -13.32 33.61
CA ASP A 288 -1.28 -14.26 34.32
C ASP A 288 -0.49 -15.15 33.35
N LEU A 289 0.77 -14.75 33.10
CA LEU A 289 1.63 -15.32 32.07
C LEU A 289 2.05 -16.77 32.31
N GLU A 290 2.12 -17.16 33.57
CA GLU A 290 2.65 -18.48 33.97
C GLU A 290 1.70 -19.21 34.92
N ASN A 291 0.41 -18.84 34.91
CA ASN A 291 -0.62 -19.41 35.79
C ASN A 291 -0.22 -19.38 37.28
N ARG A 292 0.41 -18.27 37.70
CA ARG A 292 0.92 -18.02 39.06
C ARG A 292 -0.20 -17.65 40.03
N ALA A 293 -1.31 -17.12 39.54
CA ALA A 293 -2.43 -16.70 40.36
C ALA A 293 -3.24 -17.90 40.84
N ASN A 294 -3.11 -18.18 42.14
CA ASN A 294 -3.84 -19.25 42.81
C ASN A 294 -5.35 -18.93 42.92
N ASN A 295 -6.15 -19.95 43.28
CA ASN A 295 -7.60 -19.81 43.38
C ASN A 295 -8.02 -18.77 44.43
N ASN A 296 -7.21 -18.56 45.48
CA ASN A 296 -7.48 -17.58 46.53
C ASN A 296 -7.36 -16.15 46.00
N LEU A 297 -6.30 -15.82 45.26
CA LEU A 297 -6.13 -14.51 44.63
C LEU A 297 -7.25 -14.25 43.61
N LYS A 298 -7.60 -15.26 42.80
CA LYS A 298 -8.71 -15.14 41.85
C LYS A 298 -10.02 -14.80 42.55
N LYS A 299 -10.36 -15.53 43.61
CA LYS A 299 -11.58 -15.32 44.40
C LYS A 299 -11.56 -13.94 45.09
N MET A 300 -10.42 -13.57 45.65
CA MET A 300 -10.25 -12.27 46.29
C MET A 300 -10.48 -11.11 45.30
N ILE A 301 -9.92 -11.18 44.09
CA ILE A 301 -10.12 -10.16 43.06
C ILE A 301 -11.61 -10.12 42.65
N SER A 302 -12.21 -11.28 42.35
CA SER A 302 -13.60 -11.34 41.88
C SER A 302 -14.63 -10.87 42.92
N ASP A 303 -14.37 -11.14 44.21
CA ASP A 303 -15.32 -10.85 45.28
C ASP A 303 -15.32 -9.36 45.68
N ASN A 304 -14.24 -8.63 45.38
CA ASN A 304 -14.06 -7.23 45.81
C ASN A 304 -14.17 -6.22 44.67
N TRP A 305 -13.90 -6.62 43.41
CA TRP A 305 -13.94 -5.73 42.25
C TRP A 305 -14.66 -6.38 41.07
N ALA A 306 -15.88 -5.92 40.77
CA ALA A 306 -16.72 -6.46 39.68
C ALA A 306 -16.19 -6.18 38.26
N ASN A 307 -15.28 -5.22 38.12
CA ASN A 307 -14.64 -4.78 36.89
C ASN A 307 -13.22 -5.34 36.70
N TYR A 308 -12.74 -6.18 37.62
CA TYR A 308 -11.41 -6.77 37.57
C TYR A 308 -11.48 -8.22 37.12
N TYR A 309 -10.66 -8.56 36.13
CA TYR A 309 -10.66 -9.89 35.53
C TYR A 309 -9.25 -10.47 35.53
N LEU A 310 -9.12 -11.70 35.98
CA LEU A 310 -7.87 -12.45 35.92
C LEU A 310 -7.92 -13.41 34.73
N VAL A 311 -7.07 -13.19 33.74
CA VAL A 311 -6.97 -13.97 32.50
C VAL A 311 -5.70 -14.79 32.52
N LYS A 312 -5.84 -16.12 32.42
CA LYS A 312 -4.72 -17.07 32.41
C LYS A 312 -4.23 -17.30 30.98
N THR A 313 -2.93 -17.20 30.77
CA THR A 313 -2.29 -17.59 29.50
C THR A 313 -1.47 -18.86 29.68
N ASP A 314 -1.41 -19.63 28.61
CA ASP A 314 -0.61 -20.84 28.51
C ASP A 314 0.69 -20.54 27.76
N LYS A 315 1.78 -21.25 28.07
CA LYS A 315 3.08 -21.03 27.41
C LYS A 315 3.05 -21.23 25.88
N ASN A 316 2.03 -21.93 25.38
CA ASN A 316 1.83 -22.20 23.96
C ASN A 316 0.82 -21.24 23.30
N ASP A 317 0.23 -20.31 24.07
CA ASP A 317 -0.69 -19.34 23.50
C ASP A 317 0.06 -18.37 22.59
N ASP A 318 -0.42 -18.24 21.35
CA ASP A 318 0.02 -17.17 20.47
C ASP A 318 -0.65 -15.83 20.83
N VAL A 319 -0.13 -14.75 20.26
CA VAL A 319 -0.64 -13.38 20.48
C VAL A 319 -2.14 -13.26 20.20
N ILE A 320 -2.65 -13.95 19.17
CA ILE A 320 -4.06 -13.92 18.80
C ILE A 320 -4.92 -14.64 19.85
N THR A 321 -4.43 -15.73 20.42
CA THR A 321 -5.10 -16.50 21.47
C THR A 321 -5.16 -15.69 22.76
N ILE A 322 -4.05 -15.05 23.14
CA ILE A 322 -4.00 -14.13 24.28
C ILE A 322 -4.99 -12.98 24.07
N LEU A 323 -4.99 -12.36 22.89
CA LEU A 323 -5.87 -11.25 22.56
C LEU A 323 -7.34 -11.65 22.62
N LYS A 324 -7.72 -12.83 22.13
CA LYS A 324 -9.09 -13.36 22.29
C LYS A 324 -9.48 -13.51 23.76
N LYS A 325 -8.59 -14.08 24.58
CA LYS A 325 -8.82 -14.24 26.02
C LYS A 325 -9.03 -12.88 26.70
N VAL A 326 -8.25 -11.87 26.33
CA VAL A 326 -8.38 -10.47 26.80
C VAL A 326 -9.70 -9.86 26.34
N VAL A 327 -10.01 -9.88 25.03
CA VAL A 327 -11.23 -9.26 24.49
C VAL A 327 -12.49 -9.92 25.07
N ASN A 328 -12.52 -11.25 25.20
CA ASN A 328 -13.66 -11.97 25.77
C ASN A 328 -13.91 -11.68 27.26
N ALA A 329 -12.91 -11.17 27.98
CA ALA A 329 -13.09 -10.74 29.37
C ALA A 329 -13.70 -9.33 29.46
N THR A 330 -13.64 -8.53 28.39
CA THR A 330 -14.29 -7.21 28.31
C THR A 330 -15.76 -7.33 27.90
N LYS A 331 -16.59 -6.37 28.30
CA LYS A 331 -18.01 -6.30 27.85
C LYS A 331 -18.20 -5.42 26.62
N ASN A 332 -17.26 -4.50 26.40
CA ASN A 332 -17.39 -3.40 25.44
C ASN A 332 -16.70 -3.66 24.10
N TYR A 333 -16.03 -4.80 23.95
CA TYR A 333 -15.37 -5.21 22.72
C TYR A 333 -15.70 -6.66 22.35
N SER A 334 -15.64 -6.94 21.05
CA SER A 334 -15.75 -8.29 20.51
C SER A 334 -14.69 -8.51 19.44
N MET A 335 -14.22 -9.76 19.35
CA MET A 335 -13.24 -10.20 18.35
C MET A 335 -13.81 -11.39 17.58
N ILE A 336 -13.93 -11.24 16.27
CA ILE A 336 -14.47 -12.28 15.38
C ILE A 336 -13.48 -12.62 14.28
N LYS A 337 -13.55 -13.86 13.78
CA LYS A 337 -12.80 -14.25 12.58
C LYS A 337 -13.47 -13.61 11.36
N SER A 338 -12.69 -13.08 10.43
CA SER A 338 -13.19 -12.57 9.17
C SER A 338 -13.10 -13.67 8.11
N GLU A 339 -14.25 -14.10 7.60
CA GLU A 339 -14.35 -15.10 6.54
C GLU A 339 -14.57 -14.48 5.16
N LYS A 340 -15.05 -13.24 5.14
CA LYS A 340 -15.33 -12.48 3.93
C LYS A 340 -14.56 -11.17 3.95
N PRO A 341 -14.09 -10.70 2.79
CA PRO A 341 -13.47 -9.39 2.68
C PRO A 341 -14.40 -8.28 3.18
N LEU A 342 -13.79 -7.23 3.73
CA LEU A 342 -14.48 -6.06 4.25
C LEU A 342 -14.55 -4.99 3.16
N MET A 343 -15.72 -4.39 2.99
CA MET A 343 -15.91 -3.22 2.13
C MET A 343 -15.65 -1.95 2.94
N ILE A 344 -14.71 -1.13 2.48
CA ILE A 344 -14.22 0.06 3.18
C ILE A 344 -14.38 1.29 2.29
N GLY A 345 -14.92 2.36 2.85
CA GLY A 345 -15.23 3.58 2.10
C GLY A 345 -16.41 3.41 1.16
N ALA A 346 -16.92 4.55 0.66
CA ALA A 346 -18.03 4.58 -0.30
C ALA A 346 -17.56 4.92 -1.71
N TYR A 347 -16.51 5.74 -1.84
CA TYR A 347 -16.06 6.31 -3.11
C TYR A 347 -14.51 6.35 -3.14
N PRO A 348 -13.84 5.47 -3.92
CA PRO A 348 -14.39 4.18 -4.36
C PRO A 348 -14.51 3.21 -3.17
N PRO A 349 -15.45 2.25 -3.18
CA PRO A 349 -15.41 1.15 -2.24
C PRO A 349 -14.13 0.32 -2.46
N VAL A 350 -13.41 0.06 -1.37
CA VAL A 350 -12.21 -0.79 -1.34
C VAL A 350 -12.50 -2.06 -0.56
N GLU A 351 -12.36 -3.19 -1.23
CA GLU A 351 -12.44 -4.51 -0.63
C GLU A 351 -11.08 -4.89 -0.05
N VAL A 352 -11.02 -5.25 1.23
CA VAL A 352 -9.79 -5.68 1.91
C VAL A 352 -10.02 -6.96 2.72
N THR A 353 -9.12 -7.93 2.58
CA THR A 353 -9.16 -9.17 3.38
C THR A 353 -8.32 -9.03 4.65
N VAL A 354 -8.92 -9.35 5.79
CA VAL A 354 -8.25 -9.46 7.11
C VAL A 354 -8.61 -10.81 7.73
N ASP A 355 -7.85 -11.27 8.73
CA ASP A 355 -8.08 -12.57 9.39
C ASP A 355 -9.01 -12.43 10.61
N TRP A 356 -8.90 -11.32 11.33
CA TRP A 356 -9.70 -11.03 12.52
C TRP A 356 -10.18 -9.59 12.53
N VAL A 357 -11.35 -9.35 13.12
CA VAL A 357 -11.91 -8.02 13.33
C VAL A 357 -12.22 -7.82 14.80
N ILE A 358 -11.74 -6.71 15.35
CA ILE A 358 -12.07 -6.23 16.69
C ILE A 358 -12.93 -4.97 16.55
N PHE A 359 -14.03 -4.92 17.29
CA PHE A 359 -14.96 -3.79 17.26
C PHE A 359 -15.59 -3.57 18.63
N SER A 360 -15.98 -2.33 18.91
CA SER A 360 -16.72 -2.01 20.13
C SER A 360 -18.19 -2.45 20.00
N THR A 361 -18.75 -3.01 21.07
CA THR A 361 -20.16 -3.40 21.20
C THR A 361 -21.05 -2.27 21.71
N LEU A 362 -20.47 -1.14 22.13
CA LEU A 362 -21.21 -0.01 22.66
C LEU A 362 -22.09 0.65 21.58
N PRO A 363 -23.30 1.11 21.93
CA PRO A 363 -24.16 1.84 21.01
C PRO A 363 -23.44 3.11 20.50
N LYS A 364 -23.48 3.33 19.19
CA LYS A 364 -22.79 4.39 18.42
C LYS A 364 -23.00 5.81 19.01
N LYS A 365 -22.27 6.18 20.07
CA LYS A 365 -22.10 7.59 20.49
C LYS A 365 -20.92 8.27 19.77
N THR A 366 -19.96 7.49 19.30
CA THR A 366 -18.83 7.91 18.45
C THR A 366 -18.58 6.85 17.38
N LYS A 367 -18.05 7.24 16.21
CA LYS A 367 -17.53 6.29 15.20
C LYS A 367 -16.31 5.58 15.82
N SER A 368 -16.53 4.52 16.59
CA SER A 368 -15.44 3.69 17.10
C SER A 368 -14.73 3.04 15.91
N LEU A 369 -13.40 3.21 15.86
CA LEU A 369 -12.59 2.60 14.82
C LEU A 369 -12.62 1.08 15.01
N LYS A 370 -12.94 0.35 13.95
CA LYS A 370 -12.75 -1.10 13.92
C LYS A 370 -11.27 -1.38 13.71
N GLN A 371 -10.80 -2.52 14.19
CA GLN A 371 -9.46 -3.00 13.91
C GLN A 371 -9.54 -4.28 13.09
N GLY A 372 -8.78 -4.34 12.00
CA GLY A 372 -8.56 -5.54 11.21
C GLY A 372 -7.15 -6.06 11.47
N LEU A 373 -7.02 -7.32 11.88
CA LEU A 373 -5.73 -7.97 12.04
C LEU A 373 -5.48 -8.87 10.86
N ARG A 374 -4.28 -8.76 10.27
CA ARG A 374 -3.88 -9.58 9.12
C ARG A 374 -2.57 -10.32 9.44
N LEU A 375 -2.61 -11.63 9.35
CA LEU A 375 -1.49 -12.53 9.64
C LEU A 375 -0.65 -12.74 8.37
N ILE A 376 0.62 -12.36 8.46
CA ILE A 376 1.55 -12.38 7.34
C ILE A 376 2.42 -13.63 7.45
N ASN A 377 1.93 -14.75 6.91
CA ASN A 377 2.67 -16.00 6.79
C ASN A 377 3.65 -15.96 5.61
N GLU A 378 4.52 -16.97 5.49
CA GLU A 378 5.43 -17.10 4.34
C GLU A 378 4.69 -16.99 3.00
N GLY A 379 5.12 -16.04 2.16
CA GLY A 379 4.53 -15.78 0.85
C GLY A 379 3.37 -14.78 0.84
N ASN A 380 2.83 -14.37 2.00
CA ASN A 380 1.86 -13.28 2.07
C ASN A 380 2.57 -11.93 1.89
N LEU A 381 2.03 -11.10 1.00
CA LEU A 381 2.53 -9.74 0.78
C LEU A 381 1.83 -8.75 1.70
N LEU A 382 2.56 -7.73 2.14
CA LEU A 382 2.03 -6.61 2.92
C LEU A 382 1.14 -5.70 2.06
N LEU A 383 0.10 -5.16 2.68
CA LEU A 383 -0.79 -4.18 2.05
C LEU A 383 -0.01 -2.89 1.71
N PRO A 384 -0.29 -2.25 0.56
CA PRO A 384 0.20 -0.91 0.27
C PRO A 384 -0.24 0.09 1.35
N LYS A 385 0.61 1.09 1.62
CA LYS A 385 0.29 2.07 2.67
C LYS A 385 -0.97 2.86 2.33
N ALA A 386 -1.16 3.18 1.04
CA ALA A 386 -2.37 3.81 0.52
C ALA A 386 -3.66 3.08 0.95
N ILE A 387 -3.69 1.74 0.89
CA ILE A 387 -4.86 0.94 1.29
C ILE A 387 -5.09 1.01 2.80
N LYS A 388 -4.01 0.92 3.60
CA LYS A 388 -4.10 1.03 5.07
C LYS A 388 -4.56 2.42 5.51
N ASN A 389 -4.04 3.48 4.89
CA ASN A 389 -4.39 4.86 5.19
C ASN A 389 -5.82 5.18 4.78
N TYR A 390 -6.24 4.77 3.57
CA TYR A 390 -7.63 4.87 3.14
C TYR A 390 -8.57 4.13 4.09
N SER A 391 -8.18 2.92 4.54
CA SER A 391 -8.97 2.15 5.49
C SER A 391 -9.12 2.88 6.82
N ARG A 392 -8.04 3.46 7.33
CA ARG A 392 -8.05 4.22 8.59
C ARG A 392 -8.95 5.45 8.51
N LYS A 393 -8.84 6.24 7.42
CA LYS A 393 -9.73 7.39 7.15
C LYS A 393 -11.21 6.98 7.15
N ASN A 394 -11.50 5.76 6.71
CA ASN A 394 -12.84 5.20 6.61
C ASN A 394 -13.25 4.29 7.78
N GLY A 395 -12.53 4.35 8.91
CA GLY A 395 -12.98 3.72 10.17
C GLY A 395 -12.44 2.32 10.45
N LEU A 396 -11.45 1.83 9.69
CA LEU A 396 -10.78 0.55 9.92
C LEU A 396 -9.26 0.73 10.03
N ILE A 397 -8.69 0.48 11.21
CA ILE A 397 -7.24 0.37 11.36
C ILE A 397 -6.81 -1.05 11.00
N ILE A 398 -5.87 -1.21 10.07
CA ILE A 398 -5.33 -2.53 9.71
C ILE A 398 -3.93 -2.69 10.31
N THR A 399 -3.77 -3.72 11.14
CA THR A 399 -2.49 -4.11 11.74
C THR A 399 -2.03 -5.43 11.13
N GLU A 400 -0.85 -5.43 10.51
CA GLU A 400 -0.24 -6.61 9.90
C GLU A 400 0.80 -7.22 10.85
N ILE A 401 0.69 -8.53 11.09
CA ILE A 401 1.45 -9.26 12.11
C ILE A 401 2.11 -10.47 11.45
N SER A 402 3.43 -10.51 11.46
CA SER A 402 4.25 -11.66 11.11
C SER A 402 4.33 -12.61 12.31
N PRO A 403 4.11 -13.92 12.15
CA PRO A 403 4.31 -14.93 13.20
C PRO A 403 5.74 -15.03 13.74
N GLU A 404 6.72 -14.47 13.02
CA GLU A 404 8.14 -14.51 13.42
C GLU A 404 8.62 -13.16 13.97
N THR A 405 8.27 -12.06 13.29
CA THR A 405 8.85 -10.74 13.55
C THR A 405 7.88 -9.76 14.22
N GLY A 406 6.64 -10.16 14.49
CA GLY A 406 5.65 -9.29 15.11
C GLY A 406 5.09 -8.27 14.13
N LEU A 407 5.04 -7.00 14.55
CA LEU A 407 4.46 -5.92 13.74
C LEU A 407 5.28 -5.70 12.47
N VAL A 408 4.60 -5.68 11.33
CA VAL A 408 5.21 -5.46 10.02
C VAL A 408 4.45 -4.39 9.25
N GLU A 409 5.19 -3.59 8.49
CA GLU A 409 4.63 -2.51 7.70
C GLU A 409 5.55 -2.20 6.51
N LYS A 410 4.96 -1.79 5.38
CA LYS A 410 5.73 -1.24 4.26
C LYS A 410 6.17 0.21 4.57
N PRO A 411 7.32 0.66 4.04
CA PRO A 411 7.69 2.06 4.05
C PRO A 411 6.57 2.95 3.49
N ASP A 412 6.55 4.22 3.89
CA ASP A 412 5.54 5.14 3.39
C ASP A 412 5.72 5.41 1.89
N ASP A 413 4.63 5.27 1.14
CA ASP A 413 4.57 5.60 -0.28
C ASP A 413 4.30 7.11 -0.42
N VAL A 414 5.28 7.86 -0.93
CA VAL A 414 5.10 9.29 -1.22
C VAL A 414 4.77 9.46 -2.70
N TYR A 415 3.49 9.66 -3.00
CA TYR A 415 3.03 9.93 -4.35
C TYR A 415 3.11 11.43 -4.66
N SER A 416 3.89 11.81 -5.67
CA SER A 416 3.85 13.16 -6.25
C SER A 416 3.08 13.09 -7.56
N LEU A 417 1.81 13.50 -7.52
CA LEU A 417 0.90 13.41 -8.65
C LEU A 417 0.55 14.81 -9.16
N PRO A 418 0.35 14.98 -10.49
CA PRO A 418 -0.22 16.22 -11.01
C PRO A 418 -1.64 16.41 -10.47
N SER A 419 -2.18 17.63 -10.53
CA SER A 419 -3.59 17.87 -10.18
C SER A 419 -4.53 16.95 -10.97
N VAL A 420 -5.62 16.51 -10.33
CA VAL A 420 -6.67 15.73 -11.01
C VAL A 420 -7.32 16.65 -12.06
N PRO A 421 -7.37 16.27 -13.35
CA PRO A 421 -8.14 17.01 -14.33
C PRO A 421 -9.61 17.03 -13.93
N VAL A 422 -10.23 18.22 -13.99
CA VAL A 422 -11.64 18.42 -13.65
C VAL A 422 -12.35 18.93 -14.90
N PHE A 423 -13.42 18.25 -15.31
CA PHE A 423 -14.26 18.66 -16.43
C PHE A 423 -15.49 19.39 -15.89
N PRO A 424 -15.63 20.71 -16.13
CA PRO A 424 -16.73 21.48 -15.56
C PRO A 424 -18.09 20.98 -16.05
N THR A 425 -19.03 20.73 -15.14
CA THR A 425 -20.39 20.28 -15.48
C THR A 425 -21.40 21.41 -15.62
N THR A 426 -20.95 22.66 -15.51
CA THR A 426 -21.80 23.86 -15.58
C THR A 426 -22.17 24.27 -17.01
N SER A 427 -21.41 23.82 -18.01
CA SER A 427 -21.64 24.13 -19.42
C SER A 427 -21.02 23.07 -20.31
N ALA A 428 -21.76 22.64 -21.33
CA ALA A 428 -21.30 21.71 -22.34
C ALA A 428 -20.08 22.23 -23.11
N ARG A 429 -20.00 23.54 -23.36
CA ARG A 429 -18.82 24.17 -23.96
C ARG A 429 -17.58 23.98 -23.09
N ASP A 430 -17.67 24.33 -21.81
CA ASP A 430 -16.52 24.29 -20.89
C ASP A 430 -16.12 22.84 -20.56
N PHE A 431 -17.10 21.93 -20.45
CA PHE A 431 -16.87 20.48 -20.38
C PHE A 431 -16.10 19.98 -21.60
N SER A 432 -16.62 20.28 -22.79
CA SER A 432 -16.06 19.82 -24.06
C SER A 432 -14.63 20.30 -24.25
N TYR A 433 -14.37 21.58 -23.98
CA TYR A 433 -13.04 22.17 -24.06
C TYR A 433 -12.07 21.50 -23.07
N ALA A 434 -12.48 21.30 -21.82
CA ALA A 434 -11.65 20.65 -20.81
C ALA A 434 -11.32 19.19 -21.17
N LEU A 435 -12.30 18.45 -21.69
CA LEU A 435 -12.13 17.07 -22.13
C LEU A 435 -11.10 16.96 -23.27
N VAL A 436 -11.31 17.69 -24.37
CA VAL A 436 -10.45 17.54 -25.56
C VAL A 436 -9.02 18.05 -25.33
N THR A 437 -8.86 19.12 -24.53
CA THR A 437 -7.52 19.63 -24.17
C THR A 437 -6.79 18.67 -23.23
N THR A 438 -7.50 18.02 -22.30
CA THR A 438 -6.93 16.98 -21.43
C THR A 438 -6.46 15.76 -22.23
N LEU A 439 -7.13 15.46 -23.34
CA LEU A 439 -6.72 14.42 -24.30
C LEU A 439 -5.57 14.85 -25.21
N GLY A 440 -5.06 16.08 -25.06
CA GLY A 440 -3.93 16.62 -25.84
C GLY A 440 -4.31 17.09 -27.24
N LEU A 441 -5.61 17.24 -27.54
CA LEU A 441 -6.06 17.77 -28.83
C LEU A 441 -5.91 19.30 -28.87
N ASN A 442 -5.61 19.83 -30.04
CA ASN A 442 -5.56 21.28 -30.25
C ASN A 442 -6.99 21.82 -30.35
N ALA A 443 -7.40 22.60 -29.35
CA ALA A 443 -8.73 23.16 -29.28
C ALA A 443 -8.71 24.65 -28.97
N GLU A 444 -9.64 25.38 -29.57
CA GLU A 444 -9.89 26.81 -29.37
C GLU A 444 -11.34 27.00 -28.93
N LYS A 445 -11.57 27.91 -27.98
CA LYS A 445 -12.90 28.16 -27.39
C LYS A 445 -13.46 29.49 -27.87
N ASP A 446 -14.78 29.57 -28.06
CA ASP A 446 -15.51 30.79 -28.41
C ASP A 446 -15.01 31.45 -29.72
N ILE A 447 -14.79 30.66 -30.77
CA ILE A 447 -14.19 31.11 -32.03
C ILE A 447 -15.23 31.39 -33.12
N ASP A 448 -15.09 32.52 -33.82
CA ASP A 448 -15.90 32.83 -34.99
C ASP A 448 -15.38 32.08 -36.22
N ILE A 449 -16.23 31.21 -36.77
CA ILE A 449 -15.95 30.45 -37.98
C ILE A 449 -16.63 31.15 -39.14
N GLN A 450 -15.82 31.75 -40.00
CA GLN A 450 -16.30 32.35 -41.24
C GLN A 450 -16.66 31.26 -42.25
N ILE A 451 -17.89 31.32 -42.75
CA ILE A 451 -18.45 30.37 -43.73
C ILE A 451 -18.50 31.00 -45.11
N PHE A 452 -18.91 32.27 -45.17
CA PHE A 452 -19.00 33.05 -46.40
C PHE A 452 -18.24 34.37 -46.25
N ASP A 453 -17.60 34.81 -47.33
CA ASP A 453 -16.86 36.06 -47.39
C ASP A 453 -17.42 37.03 -48.44
N THR A 454 -17.31 38.33 -48.17
CA THR A 454 -17.88 39.37 -49.03
C THR A 454 -17.22 39.44 -50.41
N VAL A 455 -15.99 38.94 -50.56
CA VAL A 455 -15.24 39.01 -51.82
C VAL A 455 -15.66 37.89 -52.75
N LYS A 456 -15.79 36.67 -52.23
CA LYS A 456 -16.13 35.46 -52.99
C LYS A 456 -17.63 35.26 -53.14
N ASP A 457 -18.39 35.49 -52.07
CA ASP A 457 -19.79 35.10 -51.96
C ASP A 457 -20.75 36.31 -51.98
N GLY A 458 -20.21 37.53 -51.86
CA GLY A 458 -20.99 38.78 -51.90
C GLY A 458 -21.68 39.14 -50.57
N PHE A 459 -21.54 38.31 -49.54
CA PHE A 459 -22.02 38.57 -48.17
C PHE A 459 -21.11 37.88 -47.16
N ASN A 460 -21.09 38.37 -45.92
CA ASN A 460 -20.34 37.73 -44.82
C ASN A 460 -21.31 36.92 -43.96
N LEU A 461 -20.94 35.68 -43.64
CA LEU A 461 -21.57 34.90 -42.59
C LEU A 461 -20.49 34.27 -41.73
N SER A 462 -20.56 34.54 -40.43
CA SER A 462 -19.70 33.91 -39.42
C SER A 462 -20.58 33.30 -38.33
N ILE A 463 -20.20 32.12 -37.86
CA ILE A 463 -20.89 31.40 -36.79
C ILE A 463 -19.92 31.25 -35.62
N LYS A 464 -20.36 31.64 -34.42
CA LYS A 464 -19.55 31.54 -33.21
C LYS A 464 -19.59 30.14 -32.62
N ALA A 465 -18.58 29.33 -32.92
CA ALA A 465 -18.42 27.99 -32.38
C ALA A 465 -18.02 27.98 -30.90
N ASP A 466 -18.61 27.05 -30.15
CA ASP A 466 -18.28 26.84 -28.75
C ASP A 466 -16.87 26.30 -28.59
N VAL A 467 -16.53 25.22 -29.30
CA VAL A 467 -15.17 24.66 -29.35
C VAL A 467 -14.83 24.21 -30.76
N LEU A 468 -13.70 24.68 -31.29
CA LEU A 468 -13.09 24.16 -32.52
C LEU A 468 -11.95 23.23 -32.14
N VAL A 469 -11.99 21.98 -32.62
CA VAL A 469 -10.96 20.96 -32.37
C VAL A 469 -10.30 20.60 -33.69
N LYS A 470 -8.97 20.65 -33.73
CA LYS A 470 -8.16 20.19 -34.85
C LYS A 470 -7.59 18.83 -34.49
N ASN A 471 -8.00 17.80 -35.22
CA ASN A 471 -7.50 16.44 -35.05
C ASN A 471 -7.11 15.87 -36.40
N GLU A 472 -5.83 15.53 -36.56
CA GLU A 472 -5.23 15.15 -37.85
C GLU A 472 -5.50 16.22 -38.93
N ASP A 473 -6.09 15.82 -40.06
CA ASP A 473 -6.47 16.70 -41.17
C ASP A 473 -7.94 17.19 -41.08
N LYS A 474 -8.65 16.88 -39.99
CA LYS A 474 -10.07 17.23 -39.82
C LYS A 474 -10.26 18.32 -38.77
N LYS A 475 -11.26 19.18 -39.02
CA LYS A 475 -11.75 20.18 -38.08
C LYS A 475 -13.11 19.75 -37.57
N TYR A 476 -13.23 19.66 -36.25
CA TYR A 476 -14.47 19.35 -35.56
C TYR A 476 -14.97 20.59 -34.85
N ILE A 477 -16.25 20.88 -34.99
CA ILE A 477 -16.92 21.97 -34.30
C ILE A 477 -17.85 21.34 -33.29
N ILE A 478 -17.60 21.58 -32.01
CA ILE A 478 -18.52 21.24 -30.94
C ILE A 478 -19.42 22.44 -30.71
N TYR A 479 -20.74 22.19 -30.66
CA TYR A 479 -21.76 23.21 -30.49
C TYR A 479 -22.75 22.76 -29.41
N SER A 480 -22.99 23.60 -28.39
CA SER A 480 -23.90 23.33 -27.28
C SER A 480 -25.34 23.77 -27.56
N GLN A 481 -25.51 24.70 -28.50
CA GLN A 481 -26.79 25.30 -28.87
C GLN A 481 -27.40 24.63 -30.11
N SER A 482 -28.72 24.75 -30.26
CA SER A 482 -29.40 24.26 -31.46
C SER A 482 -29.01 25.07 -32.69
N LEU A 483 -28.51 24.37 -33.71
CA LEU A 483 -28.22 24.93 -35.03
C LEU A 483 -29.30 24.52 -36.02
N SER A 484 -29.73 25.45 -36.88
CA SER A 484 -30.66 25.09 -37.96
C SER A 484 -30.00 24.12 -38.96
N PRO A 485 -30.78 23.27 -39.65
CA PRO A 485 -30.23 22.36 -40.65
C PRO A 485 -29.44 23.08 -41.76
N GLN A 486 -29.81 24.32 -42.10
CA GLN A 486 -29.07 25.10 -43.09
C GLN A 486 -27.65 25.44 -42.61
N PHE A 487 -27.49 25.84 -41.35
CA PHE A 487 -26.17 26.15 -40.77
C PHE A 487 -25.31 24.90 -40.61
N VAL A 488 -25.90 23.77 -40.20
CA VAL A 488 -25.20 22.48 -40.13
C VAL A 488 -24.65 22.09 -41.51
N ASN A 489 -25.46 22.23 -42.57
CA ASN A 489 -25.02 21.91 -43.92
C ASN A 489 -23.92 22.86 -44.42
N ALA A 490 -24.03 24.16 -44.14
CA ALA A 490 -23.05 25.15 -44.55
C ALA A 490 -21.67 24.90 -43.88
N LEU A 491 -21.66 24.60 -42.57
CA LEU A 491 -20.44 24.27 -41.84
C LEU A 491 -19.78 22.97 -42.34
N LYS A 492 -20.59 21.96 -42.70
CA LYS A 492 -20.10 20.70 -43.33
C LYS A 492 -19.51 20.94 -44.72
N GLN A 493 -20.16 21.77 -45.55
CA GLN A 493 -19.63 22.16 -46.86
C GLN A 493 -18.32 22.94 -46.76
N ALA A 494 -18.13 23.70 -45.68
CA ALA A 494 -16.86 24.36 -45.35
C ALA A 494 -15.77 23.40 -44.84
N GLY A 495 -16.02 22.08 -44.83
CA GLY A 495 -15.03 21.05 -44.48
C GLY A 495 -14.93 20.74 -42.98
N ASN A 496 -15.94 21.11 -42.18
CA ASN A 496 -15.96 20.84 -40.75
C ASN A 496 -16.94 19.70 -40.41
N GLU A 497 -16.53 18.83 -39.48
CA GLU A 497 -17.44 17.89 -38.83
C GLU A 497 -18.10 18.56 -37.63
N ILE A 498 -19.35 18.22 -37.34
CA ILE A 498 -20.13 18.89 -36.28
C ILE A 498 -20.52 17.88 -35.22
N ILE A 499 -20.25 18.24 -33.97
CA ILE A 499 -20.59 17.48 -32.76
C ILE A 499 -21.58 18.35 -31.99
N LEU A 500 -22.82 17.86 -31.87
CA LEU A 500 -23.87 18.53 -31.12
C LEU A 500 -23.96 17.90 -29.74
N VAL A 501 -23.82 18.73 -28.71
CA VAL A 501 -24.05 18.38 -27.31
C VAL A 501 -24.94 19.47 -26.71
N THR A 502 -25.53 19.26 -25.55
CA THR A 502 -26.37 20.29 -24.91
C THR A 502 -26.08 20.37 -23.42
N ASP A 503 -26.36 21.52 -22.80
CA ASP A 503 -26.22 21.68 -21.35
C ASP A 503 -27.20 20.78 -20.54
N ASN A 504 -28.19 20.17 -21.20
CA ASN A 504 -29.13 19.24 -20.59
C ASN A 504 -28.64 17.79 -20.62
N ASP A 505 -27.61 17.48 -21.41
CA ASP A 505 -27.04 16.14 -21.47
C ASP A 505 -26.30 15.81 -20.18
N SER A 506 -26.34 14.54 -19.75
CA SER A 506 -25.48 14.10 -18.66
C SER A 506 -24.00 14.22 -19.08
N PRO A 507 -23.07 14.48 -18.15
CA PRO A 507 -21.64 14.55 -18.47
C PRO A 507 -21.12 13.26 -19.15
N GLU A 508 -21.65 12.10 -18.76
CA GLU A 508 -21.35 10.81 -19.40
C GLU A 508 -21.81 10.80 -20.86
N SER A 509 -23.07 11.12 -21.14
CA SER A 509 -23.62 11.16 -22.52
C SER A 509 -22.87 12.15 -23.41
N MET A 510 -22.54 13.32 -22.87
CA MET A 510 -21.77 14.35 -23.56
C MET A 510 -20.37 13.85 -23.91
N MET A 511 -19.67 13.26 -22.94
CA MET A 511 -18.36 12.67 -23.14
C MET A 511 -18.40 11.55 -24.19
N GLU A 512 -19.34 10.62 -24.10
CA GLU A 512 -19.47 9.52 -25.08
C GLU A 512 -19.73 10.06 -26.50
N THR A 513 -20.60 11.06 -26.64
CA THR A 513 -20.90 11.71 -27.93
C THR A 513 -19.66 12.35 -28.53
N ILE A 514 -18.88 13.09 -27.73
CA ILE A 514 -17.65 13.74 -28.17
C ILE A 514 -16.59 12.70 -28.56
N LEU A 515 -16.34 11.71 -27.70
CA LEU A 515 -15.33 10.67 -27.93
C LEU A 515 -15.68 9.82 -29.16
N HIS A 516 -16.95 9.43 -29.33
CA HIS A 516 -17.40 8.69 -30.49
C HIS A 516 -17.19 9.48 -31.79
N SER A 517 -17.57 10.77 -31.78
CA SER A 517 -17.44 11.64 -32.95
C SER A 517 -15.99 11.93 -33.34
N LEU A 518 -15.10 12.01 -32.34
CA LEU A 518 -13.65 12.16 -32.53
C LEU A 518 -12.94 10.81 -32.81
N ASN A 519 -13.68 9.70 -32.89
CA ASN A 519 -13.16 8.35 -33.08
C ASN A 519 -12.11 7.93 -32.01
N ILE A 520 -12.31 8.39 -30.77
CA ILE A 520 -11.47 8.03 -29.62
C ILE A 520 -12.06 6.79 -28.95
N SER A 521 -11.24 5.78 -28.72
CA SER A 521 -11.68 4.53 -28.09
C SER A 521 -11.96 4.72 -26.60
N PHE A 522 -13.19 4.39 -26.18
CA PHE A 522 -13.57 4.41 -24.78
C PHE A 522 -14.38 3.17 -24.37
N THR A 523 -14.59 3.01 -23.06
CA THR A 523 -15.46 1.99 -22.48
C THR A 523 -16.06 2.56 -21.21
N SER A 524 -17.39 2.54 -21.08
CA SER A 524 -18.08 2.92 -19.85
C SER A 524 -18.56 1.69 -19.10
N GLY A 525 -18.57 1.76 -17.77
CA GLY A 525 -19.06 0.69 -16.91
C GLY A 525 -18.27 0.55 -15.61
N ASN A 526 -18.39 -0.63 -15.00
CA ASN A 526 -17.70 -0.93 -13.76
C ASN A 526 -16.27 -1.44 -14.00
N PHE A 527 -15.30 -0.86 -13.30
CA PHE A 527 -13.91 -1.28 -13.30
C PHE A 527 -13.49 -1.84 -11.94
N MET A 528 -12.86 -3.02 -11.98
CA MET A 528 -12.28 -3.67 -10.81
C MET A 528 -10.75 -3.71 -10.95
N PHE A 529 -10.06 -3.22 -9.93
CA PHE A 529 -8.60 -3.21 -9.83
C PHE A 529 -8.16 -4.10 -8.67
N SER A 530 -7.71 -5.31 -8.98
CA SER A 530 -7.33 -6.31 -7.97
C SER A 530 -5.82 -6.34 -7.73
N GLY A 531 -5.42 -6.21 -6.46
CA GLY A 531 -4.02 -6.35 -6.04
C GLY A 531 -3.45 -7.73 -6.39
N LEU A 532 -4.27 -8.80 -6.32
CA LEU A 532 -3.83 -10.16 -6.63
C LEU A 532 -3.42 -10.32 -8.10
N GLU A 533 -4.14 -9.68 -9.02
CA GLU A 533 -3.80 -9.69 -10.46
C GLU A 533 -2.44 -9.07 -10.74
N LYS A 534 -1.99 -8.16 -9.85
CA LYS A 534 -0.71 -7.46 -9.91
C LYS A 534 0.33 -8.00 -8.93
N LYS A 535 0.14 -9.22 -8.41
CA LYS A 535 1.02 -9.86 -7.43
C LYS A 535 1.26 -8.99 -6.19
N GLN A 536 0.18 -8.41 -5.67
CA GLN A 536 0.16 -7.69 -4.40
C GLN A 536 -0.70 -8.42 -3.36
N ALA A 537 -0.85 -7.80 -2.18
CA ALA A 537 -1.78 -8.24 -1.15
C ALA A 537 -3.25 -8.28 -1.67
N PRO A 538 -4.14 -9.07 -1.04
CA PRO A 538 -5.53 -9.21 -1.44
C PRO A 538 -6.36 -7.98 -1.05
N TYR A 539 -6.42 -7.02 -1.97
CA TYR A 539 -7.35 -5.90 -1.96
C TYR A 539 -7.92 -5.69 -3.36
N ALA A 540 -9.09 -5.06 -3.46
CA ALA A 540 -9.66 -4.65 -4.74
C ALA A 540 -10.32 -3.28 -4.65
N LEU A 541 -10.13 -2.44 -5.67
CA LEU A 541 -10.90 -1.21 -5.86
C LEU A 541 -11.97 -1.46 -6.91
N ASN A 542 -13.17 -0.94 -6.70
CA ASN A 542 -14.30 -1.16 -7.60
C ASN A 542 -15.04 0.17 -7.78
N PHE A 543 -15.18 0.65 -9.02
CA PHE A 543 -15.94 1.87 -9.29
C PHE A 543 -16.43 1.95 -10.73
N ASN A 544 -17.53 2.69 -10.92
CA ASN A 544 -18.05 3.02 -12.24
C ASN A 544 -17.35 4.25 -12.81
N GLY A 545 -17.23 4.29 -14.13
CA GLY A 545 -16.79 5.47 -14.86
C GLY A 545 -16.63 5.19 -16.34
N THR A 546 -15.91 6.08 -17.03
CA THR A 546 -15.55 5.92 -18.44
C THR A 546 -14.03 5.84 -18.57
N ARG A 547 -13.53 4.74 -19.12
CA ARG A 547 -12.13 4.56 -19.47
C ARG A 547 -11.89 5.03 -20.90
N ILE A 548 -11.08 6.06 -21.05
CA ILE A 548 -10.60 6.58 -22.34
C ILE A 548 -9.20 6.00 -22.58
N LYS A 549 -9.01 5.31 -23.71
CA LYS A 549 -7.71 4.75 -24.07
C LYS A 549 -6.79 5.83 -24.61
N THR A 550 -5.68 6.05 -23.93
CA THR A 550 -4.60 6.96 -24.34
C THR A 550 -3.26 6.23 -24.19
N ASP A 551 -2.13 6.95 -24.18
CA ASP A 551 -0.83 6.40 -23.77
C ASP A 551 -0.86 5.85 -22.33
N LYS A 552 -1.70 6.45 -21.47
CA LYS A 552 -2.00 6.01 -20.12
C LYS A 552 -3.49 6.14 -19.84
N ASP A 553 -4.20 5.01 -19.90
CA ASP A 553 -5.65 4.91 -19.70
C ASP A 553 -6.17 5.91 -18.66
N LEU A 554 -7.07 6.79 -19.11
CA LEU A 554 -7.70 7.82 -18.30
C LEU A 554 -9.10 7.35 -17.88
N TYR A 555 -9.34 7.28 -16.59
CA TYR A 555 -10.62 6.93 -15.99
C TYR A 555 -11.30 8.21 -15.51
N VAL A 556 -12.45 8.51 -16.11
CA VAL A 556 -13.27 9.66 -15.78
C VAL A 556 -14.40 9.21 -14.84
N ILE A 557 -14.53 9.87 -13.70
CA ILE A 557 -15.46 9.51 -12.62
C ILE A 557 -16.25 10.73 -12.12
N ASP A 558 -17.35 10.50 -11.40
CA ASP A 558 -18.26 11.52 -10.87
C ASP A 558 -18.11 11.76 -9.35
N PHE A 559 -17.00 11.34 -8.75
CA PHE A 559 -16.75 11.45 -7.31
C PHE A 559 -15.30 11.84 -7.00
N ASP A 560 -15.09 12.34 -5.78
CA ASP A 560 -13.75 12.65 -5.29
C ASP A 560 -12.95 11.38 -5.00
N PHE A 561 -11.74 11.30 -5.56
CA PHE A 561 -10.86 10.15 -5.40
C PHE A 561 -9.76 10.43 -4.38
N ASP A 562 -9.51 9.50 -3.44
CA ASP A 562 -8.42 9.64 -2.47
C ASP A 562 -7.06 9.71 -3.19
N GLN A 563 -6.23 10.68 -2.82
CA GLN A 563 -4.95 10.95 -3.49
C GLN A 563 -3.94 9.80 -3.38
N GLU A 564 -3.93 9.06 -2.27
CA GLU A 564 -3.02 7.93 -2.10
C GLU A 564 -3.51 6.73 -2.91
N LEU A 565 -4.83 6.50 -2.96
CA LEU A 565 -5.40 5.49 -3.86
C LEU A 565 -5.13 5.82 -5.32
N ARG A 566 -5.21 7.10 -5.72
CA ARG A 566 -4.87 7.56 -7.07
C ARG A 566 -3.40 7.28 -7.38
N GLY A 567 -2.50 7.53 -6.43
CA GLY A 567 -1.09 7.24 -6.57
C GLY A 567 -0.82 5.76 -6.77
N LEU A 568 -1.45 4.92 -5.96
CA LEU A 568 -1.40 3.46 -6.10
C LEU A 568 -1.94 3.01 -7.47
N MET A 569 -3.03 3.61 -7.94
CA MET A 569 -3.60 3.29 -9.24
C MET A 569 -2.64 3.57 -10.39
N GLN A 570 -1.98 4.73 -10.35
CA GLN A 570 -0.99 5.12 -11.35
C GLN A 570 0.24 4.22 -11.30
N GLU A 571 0.77 3.91 -10.12
CA GLU A 571 1.96 3.06 -9.96
C GLU A 571 1.71 1.63 -10.49
N VAL A 572 0.58 1.05 -10.11
CA VAL A 572 0.34 -0.39 -10.27
C VAL A 572 -0.34 -0.75 -11.60
N TRP A 573 -1.20 0.15 -12.10
CA TRP A 573 -1.95 -0.06 -13.34
C TRP A 573 -1.67 0.98 -14.43
N SER A 574 -0.86 2.01 -14.17
CA SER A 574 -0.72 3.16 -15.08
C SER A 574 -2.06 3.82 -15.40
N ALA A 575 -3.02 3.73 -14.46
CA ALA A 575 -4.35 4.29 -14.57
C ALA A 575 -4.37 5.71 -14.01
N ASN A 576 -4.80 6.67 -14.83
CA ASN A 576 -5.01 8.05 -14.42
C ASN A 576 -6.48 8.30 -14.08
N ILE A 577 -6.72 9.24 -13.17
CA ILE A 577 -8.07 9.66 -12.79
C ILE A 577 -8.30 11.10 -13.25
N ALA A 578 -9.46 11.35 -13.86
CA ALA A 578 -10.07 12.66 -14.06
C ALA A 578 -11.48 12.64 -13.46
N LYS A 579 -12.04 13.81 -13.15
CA LYS A 579 -13.41 13.90 -12.61
C LYS A 579 -14.26 14.94 -13.34
N TYR A 580 -15.57 14.83 -13.25
CA TYR A 580 -16.52 15.87 -13.66
C TYR A 580 -17.46 16.27 -12.51
#